data_AF-T0THG2-F1
#
_entry.id   AF-T0THG2-F1
#
_cell.length_a   1.000
_cell.length_b   1.000
_cell.length_c   1.000
_cell.angle_alpha   90.00
_cell.angle_beta   90.00
_cell.angle_gamma   90.00
#
_symmetry.space_group_name_H-M   'P 1'
#
loop_
_entity.id
_entity.type
_entity.pdbx_description
1 polymer ?
#
loop_
_entity_poly.entity_id
_entity_poly.type
_entity_poly.pdbx_seq_one_letter_code
_entity_poly.pdbx_strand_id
1 'polypeptide(L)' 'MPYEEIGEISHCVPQLNFFEVADFIAYRDSLSQLKATLSLEEQEKLAKVVRGERFEGKKAFLRQIAPYFSDFKH' A
#
# COMPACT_ATOMS: atom_id res chain seq x y z
N MET A 1 -21.94 10.15 -13.96
CA MET A 1 -20.95 9.77 -12.93
C MET A 1 -19.75 9.19 -13.66
N PRO A 2 -18.51 9.61 -13.36
CA PRO A 2 -17.35 9.42 -14.24
C PRO A 2 -16.57 8.12 -13.92
N TYR A 3 -17.27 7.00 -13.84
CA TYR A 3 -16.66 5.70 -13.47
C TYR A 3 -16.60 4.70 -14.64
N GLU A 4 -16.77 5.15 -15.88
CA GLU A 4 -16.94 4.25 -17.04
C GLU A 4 -15.66 4.01 -17.88
N GLU A 5 -14.54 4.66 -17.58
CA GLU A 5 -13.35 4.64 -18.47
C GLU A 5 -12.08 3.99 -17.88
N ILE A 6 -12.19 3.17 -16.82
CA ILE A 6 -11.00 2.48 -16.27
C ILE A 6 -10.73 1.14 -16.98
N GLY A 7 -11.67 0.66 -17.82
CA GLY A 7 -11.49 -0.56 -18.62
C GLY A 7 -10.49 -0.41 -19.78
N GLU A 8 -10.48 0.73 -20.47
CA GLU A 8 -9.70 0.91 -21.71
C GLU A 8 -8.19 1.10 -21.47
N ILE A 9 -7.81 1.65 -20.31
CA ILE A 9 -6.41 1.90 -19.95
C ILE A 9 -5.73 0.68 -19.32
N SER A 10 -6.50 -0.37 -18.99
CA SER A 10 -5.99 -1.60 -18.38
C SER A 10 -4.96 -2.31 -19.27
N HIS A 11 -5.08 -2.16 -20.59
CA HIS A 11 -4.13 -2.74 -21.56
C HIS A 11 -2.81 -1.96 -21.69
N CYS A 12 -2.77 -0.68 -21.29
CA CYS A 12 -1.58 0.18 -21.38
C CYS A 12 -0.66 0.04 -20.16
N VAL A 13 -1.17 -0.53 -19.07
CA VAL A 13 -0.34 -0.85 -17.91
C VAL A 13 0.26 -2.22 -18.21
N PRO A 14 1.59 -2.34 -18.41
CA PRO A 14 2.21 -3.64 -18.61
C PRO A 14 1.78 -4.51 -17.43
N GLN A 15 1.15 -5.64 -17.72
CA GLN A 15 0.69 -6.59 -16.72
C GLN A 15 1.91 -7.08 -15.92
N LEU A 16 2.31 -6.31 -14.90
CA LEU A 16 2.99 -6.85 -13.75
C LEU A 16 1.94 -7.75 -13.12
N ASN A 17 2.10 -9.06 -13.30
CA ASN A 17 1.23 -10.15 -12.84
C ASN A 17 1.00 -10.18 -11.31
N PHE A 18 0.60 -9.09 -10.66
CA PHE A 18 0.68 -8.99 -9.21
C PHE A 18 -0.47 -8.26 -8.51
N PHE A 19 -1.32 -7.50 -9.18
CA PHE A 19 -2.45 -6.82 -8.53
C PHE A 19 -3.61 -6.66 -9.51
N GLU A 20 -4.72 -7.38 -9.29
CA GLU A 20 -5.99 -7.01 -9.92
C GLU A 20 -6.44 -5.63 -9.41
N VAL A 21 -7.35 -4.97 -10.12
CA VAL A 21 -7.90 -3.66 -9.68
C VAL A 21 -8.50 -3.78 -8.28
N ALA A 22 -9.13 -4.91 -7.97
CA ALA A 22 -9.67 -5.21 -6.65
C ALA A 22 -8.58 -5.25 -5.58
N ASP A 23 -7.45 -5.92 -5.84
CA ASP A 23 -6.32 -5.99 -4.92
C ASP A 23 -5.72 -4.60 -4.69
N PHE A 24 -5.65 -3.75 -5.73
CA PHE A 24 -5.11 -2.39 -5.61
C PHE A 24 -5.99 -1.52 -4.72
N ILE A 25 -7.32 -1.64 -4.86
CA ILE A 25 -8.28 -0.94 -4.00
C ILE A 25 -8.14 -1.42 -2.57
N ALA A 26 -8.11 -2.74 -2.33
CA ALA A 26 -7.96 -3.32 -1.00
C ALA A 26 -6.64 -2.89 -0.32
N TYR A 27 -5.55 -2.83 -1.09
CA TYR A 27 -4.25 -2.37 -0.61
C TYR A 27 -4.28 -0.88 -0.22
N ARG A 28 -4.92 -0.04 -1.06
CA ARG A 28 -5.08 1.39 -0.78
C ARG A 28 -5.93 1.64 0.47
N ASP A 29 -6.99 0.86 0.67
CA ASP A 29 -7.83 0.95 1.85
C ASP A 29 -7.06 0.53 3.11
N SER A 30 -6.30 -0.58 3.02
CA SER A 30 -5.42 -1.05 4.11
C SER A 30 -4.38 0.00 4.51
N LEU A 31 -3.76 0.66 3.52
CA LEU A 31 -2.84 1.78 3.76
C LEU A 31 -3.52 2.99 4.41
N SER A 32 -4.76 3.28 4.03
CA SER A 32 -5.51 4.42 4.57
C SER A 32 -5.92 4.16 6.03
N GLN A 33 -6.36 2.94 6.35
CA GLN A 33 -6.63 2.52 7.72
C GLN A 33 -5.36 2.55 8.57
N LEU A 34 -4.25 2.03 8.04
CA LEU A 34 -2.97 2.08 8.71
C LEU A 34 -2.57 3.52 9.02
N LYS A 35 -2.62 4.43 8.04
CA LYS A 35 -2.31 5.86 8.28
C LYS A 35 -3.20 6.51 9.33
N ALA A 36 -4.48 6.15 9.39
CA ALA A 36 -5.40 6.67 10.40
C ALA A 36 -5.05 6.20 11.82
N THR A 37 -4.48 4.99 11.95
CA THR A 37 -4.02 4.45 13.24
C THR A 37 -2.64 4.92 13.66
N LEU A 38 -1.82 5.40 12.72
CA LEU A 38 -0.44 5.82 12.97
C LEU A 38 -0.36 7.29 13.39
N SER A 39 0.55 7.56 14.32
CA SER A 39 0.91 8.94 14.72
C SER A 39 1.68 9.66 13.61
N LEU A 40 1.80 10.99 13.69
CA LEU A 40 2.50 11.79 12.67
C LEU A 40 3.93 11.29 12.39
N GLU A 41 4.69 10.96 13.45
CA GLU A 41 6.05 10.39 13.34
C GLU A 41 6.07 9.02 12.66
N GLU A 42 5.04 8.20 12.88
CA GLU A 42 4.91 6.88 12.28
C GLU A 42 4.50 6.97 10.81
N GLN A 43 3.70 7.97 10.44
CA GLN A 43 3.39 8.28 9.05
C GLN A 43 4.64 8.73 8.29
N GLU A 44 5.54 9.49 8.92
CA GLU A 44 6.84 9.82 8.33
C GLU A 44 7.72 8.58 8.15
N LYS A 45 7.75 7.67 9.14
CA LYS A 45 8.44 6.37 9.01
C LYS A 45 7.84 5.55 7.88
N LEU A 46 6.51 5.51 7.74
CA LEU A 46 5.83 4.85 6.64
C LEU A 46 6.22 5.46 5.29
N ALA A 47 6.27 6.79 5.17
CA ALA A 47 6.73 7.45 3.95
C ALA A 47 8.18 7.07 3.60
N LYS A 48 9.07 6.99 4.60
CA LYS A 48 10.45 6.49 4.41
C LYS A 48 10.46 5.03 3.95
N VAL A 49 9.59 4.16 4.48
CA VAL A 49 9.47 2.77 4.01
C VAL A 49 9.06 2.73 2.53
N VAL A 50 8.02 3.48 2.15
CA VAL A 50 7.49 3.51 0.76
C VAL A 50 8.54 4.05 -0.22
N ARG A 51 9.35 5.02 0.19
CA ARG A 51 10.46 5.56 -0.61
C ARG A 51 11.69 4.64 -0.67
N GLY A 52 11.69 3.52 0.05
CA GLY A 52 12.84 2.61 0.12
C GLY A 52 13.98 3.09 1.03
N GLU A 53 13.76 4.15 1.80
CA GLU A 53 14.76 4.75 2.68
C GLU A 53 15.05 3.85 3.90
N ARG A 54 16.22 4.04 4.48
CA ARG A 54 16.66 3.36 5.71
C ARG A 54 16.42 4.29 6.90
N PHE A 55 15.94 3.72 8.00
CA PHE A 55 15.80 4.42 9.27
C PHE A 55 15.93 3.43 10.42
N GLU A 56 16.30 3.93 11.60
CA GLU A 56 16.44 3.11 12.80
C GLU A 56 15.08 2.56 13.24
N GLY A 57 15.06 1.27 13.62
CA GLY A 57 13.81 0.61 13.98
C GLY A 57 12.92 0.20 12.80
N LYS A 58 13.38 0.32 11.54
CA LYS A 58 12.61 -0.13 10.35
C LYS A 58 12.09 -1.56 10.47
N LYS A 59 12.88 -2.49 10.99
CA LYS A 59 12.44 -3.89 11.18
C LYS A 59 11.33 -4.02 12.24
N ALA A 60 11.39 -3.23 13.31
CA ALA A 60 10.35 -3.20 14.34
C ALA A 60 9.06 -2.56 13.80
N PHE A 61 9.20 -1.45 13.06
CA PHE A 61 8.08 -0.79 12.39
C PHE A 61 7.42 -1.69 11.34
N LEU A 62 8.21 -2.40 10.53
CA LEU A 62 7.70 -3.39 9.57
C LEU A 62 6.94 -4.53 10.28
N ARG A 63 7.39 -4.97 11.46
CA ARG A 63 6.66 -5.98 12.26
C ARG A 63 5.34 -5.43 12.80
N GLN A 64 5.29 -4.16 13.17
CA GLN A 64 4.07 -3.50 13.65
C GLN A 64 3.02 -3.37 12.55
N ILE A 65 3.43 -3.04 11.32
CA ILE A 65 2.50 -2.88 10.19
C ILE A 65 2.24 -4.19 9.44
N ALA A 66 3.06 -5.23 9.63
CA ALA A 66 2.92 -6.53 8.96
C ALA A 66 1.53 -7.18 9.07
N PRO A 67 0.80 -7.10 10.21
CA PRO A 67 -0.55 -7.66 10.32
C PRO A 67 -1.53 -7.04 9.32
N TYR A 68 -1.41 -5.74 9.04
CA TYR A 68 -2.27 -5.02 8.08
C TYR A 68 -2.04 -5.43 6.63
N PHE A 69 -0.90 -6.07 6.34
CA PHE A 69 -0.56 -6.55 5.00
C PHE A 69 -0.49 -8.07 4.91
N SER A 70 -1.00 -8.77 5.93
CA SER A 70 -0.94 -10.24 5.97
C SER A 70 -1.75 -10.87 4.84
N ASP A 71 -2.87 -10.25 4.46
CA ASP A 71 -3.72 -10.67 3.34
C ASP A 71 -3.04 -10.55 1.95
N PHE A 72 -1.97 -9.75 1.84
CA PHE A 72 -1.24 -9.51 0.59
C PHE A 72 0.07 -10.29 0.48
N LYS A 73 0.41 -11.13 1.47
CA LYS A 73 1.55 -12.06 1.39
C LYS A 73 1.14 -13.32 0.64
N HIS A 74 1.12 -13.26 -0.68
CA HIS A 74 1.05 -14.45 -1.55
C HIS A 74 2.45 -14.87 -2.00
#